data_AF-A0A0N0NBG6-F1
#
_entry.id   AF-A0A0N0NBG6-F1
#
_cell.length_a   1.000
_cell.length_b   1.000
_cell.length_c   1.000
_cell.angle_alpha   90.00
_cell.angle_beta   90.00
_cell.angle_gamma   90.00
#
_symmetry.space_group_name_H-M   'P 1'
#
loop_
_entity.id
_entity.type
_entity.pdbx_description
1 polymer ?
#
loop_
_entity_poly.entity_id
_entity_poly.type
_entity_poly.pdbx_seq_one_letter_code
_entity_poly.pdbx_strand_id
1 'polypeptide(L)'
;MDRLDSTGGTSGGRPAGPRDRDGEGRARNARPRDGLGRPLPYGTAGVERQPEGVVRTPEATVTEAQALLDAGKPFHAHEVFEDAWKAGPQSERALWRGLAQLAVGLTHAARGNLTGGARLLRRGAGAVQEWAAGAGQGRPYGMDLAGLARWARELADTVERTGAAVDARARAPRLR
;
A
#
# COMPACT_ATOMS: atom_id res chain seq x y z
N MET A 1 60.31 -9.77 -13.28
CA MET A 1 59.80 -8.84 -14.29
C MET A 1 58.61 -9.50 -14.97
N ASP A 2 57.41 -9.41 -14.41
CA ASP A 2 56.44 -8.29 -14.44
C ASP A 2 55.40 -8.55 -15.54
N ARG A 3 54.21 -9.05 -15.19
CA ARG A 3 52.98 -8.33 -14.79
C ARG A 3 52.40 -7.40 -15.88
N LEU A 4 51.15 -7.78 -16.24
CA LEU A 4 50.00 -6.95 -16.63
C LEU A 4 49.82 -6.60 -18.12
N ASP A 5 49.04 -7.47 -18.77
CA ASP A 5 47.94 -7.07 -19.65
C ASP A 5 46.84 -6.39 -18.82
N SER A 6 46.32 -5.24 -19.27
CA SER A 6 44.91 -4.85 -19.13
C SER A 6 44.69 -3.46 -19.73
N THR A 7 44.01 -3.50 -20.87
CA THR A 7 43.41 -2.39 -21.60
C THR A 7 42.40 -1.63 -20.75
N GLY A 8 42.48 -0.31 -20.81
CA GLY A 8 41.45 0.59 -20.32
C GLY A 8 40.20 0.50 -21.20
N GLY A 9 39.05 0.33 -20.57
CA GLY A 9 37.73 0.34 -21.21
C GLY A 9 36.72 0.96 -20.27
N THR A 10 36.40 2.22 -20.52
CA THR A 10 35.56 3.12 -19.74
C THR A 10 34.14 2.58 -19.53
N SER A 11 33.72 2.51 -18.26
CA SER A 11 32.36 2.24 -17.86
C SER A 11 31.45 3.43 -18.20
N GLY A 12 30.58 3.23 -19.18
CA GLY A 12 29.56 4.19 -19.60
C GLY A 12 28.52 4.43 -18.50
N GLY A 13 28.76 5.42 -17.65
CA GLY A 13 27.77 5.99 -16.74
C GLY A 13 26.71 6.75 -17.52
N ARG A 14 25.50 6.18 -17.61
CA ARG A 14 24.31 6.85 -18.16
C ARG A 14 24.00 8.08 -17.28
N PRO A 15 23.83 9.30 -17.83
CA PRO A 15 23.57 10.47 -16.99
C PRO A 15 22.17 10.36 -16.38
N ALA A 16 22.10 10.17 -15.07
CA ALA A 16 20.88 10.36 -14.31
C ALA A 16 20.53 11.85 -14.38
N GLY A 17 19.45 12.19 -15.09
CA GLY A 17 18.94 13.56 -15.15
C GLY A 17 18.73 14.17 -13.76
N PRO A 18 18.70 15.51 -13.66
CA PRO A 18 18.65 16.22 -12.38
C PRO A 18 17.43 15.76 -11.58
N ARG A 19 17.66 15.27 -10.36
CA ARG A 19 16.60 14.92 -9.42
C ARG A 19 15.87 16.20 -9.06
N ASP A 20 14.56 16.23 -9.28
CA ASP A 20 13.72 17.37 -8.93
C ASP A 20 13.79 17.61 -7.41
N ARG A 21 14.18 18.82 -7.02
CA ARG A 21 14.45 19.21 -5.64
C ARG A 21 13.75 20.53 -5.36
N ASP A 22 13.16 20.68 -4.16
CA ASP A 22 12.67 21.99 -3.71
C ASP A 22 13.84 22.95 -3.39
N GLY A 23 13.51 24.21 -3.08
CA GLY A 23 14.50 25.22 -2.69
C GLY A 23 15.31 24.87 -1.45
N GLU A 24 14.92 23.82 -0.71
CA GLU A 24 15.61 23.29 0.48
C GLU A 24 16.39 21.99 0.17
N GLY A 25 16.45 21.57 -1.10
CA GLY A 25 17.20 20.39 -1.54
C GLY A 25 16.50 19.05 -1.26
N ARG A 26 15.25 19.05 -0.78
CA ARG A 26 14.47 17.81 -0.62
C ARG A 26 13.99 17.34 -1.97
N ALA A 27 14.09 16.03 -2.22
CA ALA A 27 13.60 15.44 -3.46
C ALA A 27 12.08 15.69 -3.60
N ARG A 28 11.69 16.56 -4.53
CA ARG A 28 10.29 16.68 -4.93
C ARG A 28 10.00 15.51 -5.83
N ASN A 29 9.14 14.61 -5.36
CA ASN A 29 8.65 13.51 -6.16
C ASN A 29 7.57 14.03 -7.12
N ALA A 30 7.92 14.96 -8.01
CA ALA A 30 6.99 15.57 -8.97
C ALA A 30 6.65 14.64 -10.13
N ARG A 31 7.30 13.47 -10.21
CA ARG A 31 6.98 12.47 -11.22
C ARG A 31 5.56 11.92 -10.97
N PRO A 32 4.63 12.03 -11.94
CA PRO A 32 3.26 11.54 -11.79
C PRO A 32 3.25 10.04 -11.47
N ARG A 33 2.21 9.57 -10.76
CA ARG A 33 2.06 8.16 -10.36
C ARG A 33 0.67 7.65 -10.67
N ASP A 34 0.52 6.36 -10.90
CA ASP A 34 -0.81 5.74 -11.02
C ASP A 34 -1.47 5.52 -9.64
N GLY A 35 -2.70 4.98 -9.60
CA GLY A 35 -3.37 4.57 -8.35
C GLY A 35 -2.63 3.44 -7.61
N LEU A 36 -1.76 2.75 -8.34
CA LEU A 36 -0.68 1.88 -7.88
C LEU A 36 0.31 2.58 -6.97
N GLY A 37 0.63 3.85 -7.22
CA GLY A 37 1.82 4.56 -6.75
C GLY A 37 3.07 4.30 -7.60
N ARG A 38 2.95 3.62 -8.75
CA ARG A 38 4.05 3.38 -9.70
C ARG A 38 4.33 4.66 -10.49
N PRO A 39 5.60 5.03 -10.72
CA PRO A 39 5.94 6.20 -11.52
C PRO A 39 5.45 6.10 -12.97
N LEU A 40 4.84 7.17 -13.48
CA LEU A 40 4.39 7.33 -14.87
C LEU A 40 5.39 8.16 -15.68
N PRO A 41 5.34 8.13 -17.02
CA PRO A 41 6.08 9.07 -17.86
C PRO A 41 5.74 10.52 -17.53
N TYR A 42 6.69 11.44 -17.72
CA TYR A 42 6.41 12.87 -17.60
C TYR A 42 5.37 13.30 -18.64
N GLY A 43 4.50 14.26 -18.28
CA GLY A 43 3.39 14.70 -19.13
C GLY A 43 2.14 13.80 -19.06
N THR A 44 2.21 12.62 -18.42
CA THR A 44 1.02 11.84 -18.10
C THR A 44 0.34 12.39 -16.85
N ALA A 45 -1.00 12.50 -16.87
CA ALA A 45 -1.76 12.82 -15.67
C ALA A 45 -1.60 11.69 -14.64
N GLY A 46 -1.01 12.03 -13.48
CA GLY A 46 -0.94 11.12 -12.34
C GLY A 46 -2.19 11.21 -11.48
N VAL A 47 -2.35 10.24 -10.59
CA VAL A 47 -3.27 10.35 -9.47
C VAL A 47 -2.64 11.26 -8.43
N GLU A 48 -3.37 12.29 -8.01
CA GLU A 48 -2.96 13.18 -6.93
C GLU A 48 -2.71 12.37 -5.65
N ARG A 49 -1.66 12.73 -4.91
CA ARG A 49 -1.39 12.10 -3.62
C ARG A 49 -2.45 12.56 -2.62
N GLN A 50 -2.85 11.67 -1.72
CA GLN A 50 -3.69 12.11 -0.62
C GLN A 50 -2.91 13.13 0.24
N PRO A 51 -3.58 14.15 0.79
CA PRO A 51 -2.96 15.02 1.77
C PRO A 51 -2.54 14.18 2.99
N GLU A 52 -1.26 14.26 3.35
CA GLU A 52 -0.68 13.53 4.48
C GLU A 52 -1.12 14.16 5.81
N GLY A 53 -1.38 13.35 6.84
CA GLY A 53 -1.65 13.83 8.20
C GLY A 53 -3.05 14.40 8.41
N VAL A 54 -4.01 14.07 7.55
CA VAL A 54 -5.40 14.51 7.72
C VAL A 54 -6.08 13.68 8.79
N VAL A 55 -6.42 14.33 9.90
CA VAL A 55 -7.19 13.71 10.99
C VAL A 55 -8.64 13.53 10.55
N ARG A 56 -9.12 12.28 10.61
CA ARG A 56 -10.49 11.89 10.26
C ARG A 56 -11.12 11.16 11.44
N THR A 57 -12.46 11.20 11.54
CA THR A 57 -13.15 10.27 12.43
C THR A 57 -12.98 8.84 11.92
N PRO A 58 -13.13 7.82 12.78
CA PRO A 58 -13.11 6.43 12.34
C PRO A 58 -14.10 6.12 11.20
N GLU A 59 -15.34 6.61 11.27
CA GLU A 59 -16.36 6.39 10.25
C GLU A 59 -15.99 7.04 8.91
N ALA A 60 -15.44 8.26 8.95
CA ALA A 60 -14.95 8.97 7.77
C ALA A 60 -13.72 8.26 7.17
N THR A 61 -12.83 7.74 8.00
CA THR A 61 -11.67 6.93 7.58
C THR A 61 -12.15 5.70 6.80
N VAL A 62 -13.13 4.97 7.32
CA VAL A 62 -13.68 3.77 6.66
C VAL A 62 -14.38 4.12 5.35
N THR A 63 -15.20 5.18 5.33
CA THR A 63 -15.89 5.63 4.11
C THR A 63 -14.89 6.03 3.02
N GLU A 64 -13.87 6.84 3.36
CA GLU A 64 -12.84 7.28 2.41
C GLU A 64 -12.02 6.09 1.89
N ALA A 65 -11.59 5.20 2.77
CA ALA A 65 -10.83 4.02 2.37
C ALA A 65 -11.64 3.11 1.44
N GLN A 66 -12.95 2.92 1.68
CA GLN A 66 -13.81 2.15 0.76
C GLN A 66 -13.86 2.79 -0.62
N ALA A 67 -14.07 4.12 -0.70
CA ALA A 67 -14.14 4.82 -1.98
C ALA A 67 -12.84 4.67 -2.79
N LEU A 68 -11.70 4.71 -2.11
CA LEU A 68 -10.39 4.50 -2.73
C LEU A 68 -10.19 3.06 -3.21
N LEU A 69 -10.58 2.07 -2.41
CA LEU A 69 -10.54 0.65 -2.79
C LEU A 69 -11.43 0.39 -4.03
N ASP A 70 -12.64 0.95 -4.05
CA ASP A 70 -13.57 0.86 -5.18
C ASP A 70 -13.05 1.51 -6.46
N ALA A 71 -12.19 2.51 -6.31
CA ALA A 71 -11.49 3.19 -7.40
C ALA A 71 -10.20 2.47 -7.83
N GLY A 72 -9.85 1.32 -7.23
CA GLY A 72 -8.61 0.60 -7.52
C GLY A 72 -7.36 1.32 -7.00
N LYS A 73 -7.48 2.12 -5.93
CA LYS A 73 -6.40 2.90 -5.29
C LYS A 73 -6.05 2.36 -3.89
N PRO A 74 -5.61 1.08 -3.77
CA PRO A 74 -5.31 0.49 -2.47
C PRO A 74 -4.10 1.13 -1.77
N PHE A 75 -3.19 1.78 -2.51
CA PHE A 75 -2.07 2.49 -1.90
C PHE A 75 -2.56 3.74 -1.15
N HIS A 76 -3.46 4.51 -1.77
CA HIS A 76 -4.08 5.66 -1.10
C HIS A 76 -4.96 5.24 0.07
N ALA A 77 -5.67 4.10 -0.03
CA ALA A 77 -6.42 3.55 1.11
C ALA A 77 -5.49 3.15 2.27
N HIS A 78 -4.29 2.63 1.97
CA HIS A 78 -3.27 2.38 2.98
C HIS A 78 -2.85 3.66 3.71
N GLU A 79 -2.62 4.76 2.99
CA GLU A 79 -2.27 6.05 3.59
C GLU A 79 -3.38 6.54 4.55
N VAL A 80 -4.66 6.41 4.16
CA VAL A 80 -5.80 6.77 5.02
C VAL A 80 -5.83 5.95 6.32
N PHE A 81 -5.58 4.64 6.25
CA PHE A 81 -5.51 3.80 7.45
C PHE A 81 -4.25 4.08 8.30
N GLU A 82 -3.14 4.46 7.67
CA GLU A 82 -1.91 4.83 8.36
C GLU A 82 -2.09 6.15 9.14
N ASP A 83 -2.76 7.14 8.56
CA ASP A 83 -3.12 8.38 9.28
C ASP A 83 -3.98 8.07 10.51
N ALA A 84 -4.99 7.21 10.38
CA ALA A 84 -5.81 6.77 11.51
C ALA A 84 -5.00 6.00 12.58
N TRP A 85 -4.02 5.20 12.17
CA TRP A 85 -3.10 4.52 13.11
C TRP A 85 -2.22 5.51 13.88
N LYS A 86 -1.75 6.59 13.23
CA LYS A 86 -0.88 7.59 13.84
C LYS A 86 -1.63 8.55 14.76
N ALA A 87 -2.84 8.95 14.37
CA ALA A 87 -3.64 9.94 15.09
C ALA A 87 -4.67 9.36 16.07
N GLY A 88 -5.07 8.10 15.88
CA GLY A 88 -6.14 7.45 16.65
C GLY A 88 -5.74 6.98 18.06
N PRO A 89 -6.73 6.54 18.87
CA PRO A 89 -6.50 6.10 20.23
C PRO A 89 -5.62 4.84 20.29
N GLN A 90 -4.87 4.68 21.38
CA GLN A 90 -3.91 3.58 21.53
C GLN A 90 -4.57 2.20 21.41
N SER A 91 -5.79 2.05 21.92
CA SER A 91 -6.58 0.82 21.86
C SER A 91 -6.88 0.34 20.44
N GLU A 92 -6.87 1.24 19.46
CA GLU A 92 -7.22 0.92 18.06
C GLU A 92 -6.02 0.86 17.12
N ARG A 93 -4.81 1.17 17.60
CA ARG A 93 -3.62 1.19 16.75
C ARG A 93 -3.39 -0.14 16.03
N ALA A 94 -3.66 -1.26 16.69
CA ALA A 94 -3.54 -2.58 16.09
C ALA A 94 -4.56 -2.81 14.96
N LEU A 95 -5.80 -2.33 15.12
CA LEU A 95 -6.84 -2.37 14.08
C LEU A 95 -6.41 -1.59 12.85
N TRP A 96 -6.10 -0.30 13.02
CA TRP A 96 -5.73 0.59 11.91
C TRP A 96 -4.47 0.11 11.19
N ARG A 97 -3.46 -0.36 11.94
CA ARG A 97 -2.25 -0.97 11.36
C ARG A 97 -2.57 -2.25 10.57
N GLY A 98 -3.50 -3.09 11.05
CA GLY A 98 -3.94 -4.29 10.34
C GLY A 98 -4.63 -3.95 9.01
N LEU A 99 -5.55 -2.99 9.01
CA LEU A 99 -6.22 -2.50 7.80
C LEU A 99 -5.24 -1.87 6.80
N ALA A 100 -4.28 -1.07 7.29
CA ALA A 100 -3.20 -0.54 6.47
C ALA A 100 -2.37 -1.65 5.81
N GLN A 101 -2.10 -2.75 6.52
CA GLN A 101 -1.40 -3.94 5.97
C GLN A 101 -2.21 -4.66 4.90
N LEU A 102 -3.53 -4.76 5.07
CA LEU A 102 -4.42 -5.35 4.06
C LEU A 102 -4.38 -4.54 2.75
N ALA A 103 -4.52 -3.22 2.84
CA ALA A 103 -4.51 -2.33 1.68
C ALA A 103 -3.16 -2.33 0.95
N VAL A 104 -2.03 -2.26 1.66
CA VAL A 104 -0.71 -2.34 1.03
C VAL A 104 -0.40 -3.76 0.52
N GLY A 105 -0.93 -4.81 1.17
CA GLY A 105 -0.85 -6.18 0.67
C GLY A 105 -1.51 -6.34 -0.71
N LEU A 106 -2.72 -5.79 -0.88
CA LEU A 106 -3.40 -5.72 -2.18
C LEU A 106 -2.59 -4.90 -3.20
N THR A 107 -2.02 -3.77 -2.79
CA THR A 107 -1.14 -2.95 -3.63
C THR A 107 0.05 -3.76 -4.16
N HIS A 108 0.71 -4.51 -3.28
CA HIS A 108 1.86 -5.33 -3.66
C HIS A 108 1.48 -6.47 -4.61
N ALA A 109 0.37 -7.17 -4.33
CA ALA A 109 -0.15 -8.21 -5.20
C ALA A 109 -0.48 -7.66 -6.60
N ALA A 110 -1.10 -6.49 -6.69
CA ALA A 110 -1.42 -5.84 -7.96
C ALA A 110 -0.19 -5.31 -8.73
N ARG A 111 0.90 -5.01 -8.01
CA ARG A 111 2.19 -4.62 -8.61
C ARG A 111 3.06 -5.83 -9.02
N GLY A 112 2.60 -7.07 -8.79
CA GLY A 112 3.37 -8.28 -9.09
C GLY A 112 4.39 -8.69 -8.02
N ASN A 113 4.42 -8.01 -6.86
CA ASN A 113 5.16 -8.50 -5.70
C ASN A 113 4.29 -9.52 -4.95
N LEU A 114 4.23 -10.73 -5.49
CA LEU A 114 3.28 -11.76 -5.08
C LEU A 114 3.55 -12.25 -3.66
N THR A 115 4.80 -12.66 -3.38
CA THR A 115 5.22 -13.14 -2.07
C THR A 115 5.05 -12.06 -1.00
N GLY A 116 5.47 -10.83 -1.28
CA GLY A 116 5.32 -9.72 -0.36
C GLY A 116 3.85 -9.37 -0.10
N GLY A 117 3.04 -9.33 -1.16
CA GLY A 117 1.60 -9.06 -1.08
C GLY A 117 0.86 -10.12 -0.25
N ALA A 118 1.05 -11.39 -0.56
CA ALA A 118 0.42 -12.50 0.15
C ALA A 118 0.81 -12.54 1.64
N ARG A 119 2.08 -12.26 1.96
CA ARG A 119 2.56 -12.16 3.36
C ARG A 119 1.87 -11.02 4.11
N LEU A 120 1.75 -9.84 3.50
CA LEU A 120 1.11 -8.67 4.12
C LEU A 120 -0.39 -8.87 4.33
N LEU A 121 -1.08 -9.47 3.36
CA LEU A 121 -2.49 -9.82 3.47
C LEU A 121 -2.75 -10.74 4.67
N ARG A 122 -1.97 -11.82 4.82
CA ARG A 122 -2.12 -12.74 5.97
C ARG A 122 -1.79 -12.09 7.30
N ARG A 123 -0.77 -11.25 7.35
CA ARG A 123 -0.40 -10.52 8.57
C ARG A 123 -1.51 -9.54 8.98
N GLY A 124 -2.05 -8.78 8.03
CA GLY A 124 -3.16 -7.86 8.26
C GLY A 124 -4.41 -8.61 8.73
N ALA A 125 -4.72 -9.76 8.13
CA ALA A 125 -5.83 -10.63 8.53
C ALA A 125 -5.70 -11.09 9.99
N GLY A 126 -4.51 -11.55 10.40
CA GLY A 126 -4.25 -11.92 11.79
C GLY A 126 -4.45 -10.74 12.74
N ALA A 127 -3.87 -9.58 12.40
CA ALA A 127 -3.95 -8.38 13.25
C ALA A 127 -5.39 -7.90 13.48
N VAL A 128 -6.25 -7.88 12.45
CA VAL A 128 -7.65 -7.45 12.62
C VAL A 128 -8.48 -8.48 13.40
N GLN A 129 -8.19 -9.78 13.26
CA GLN A 129 -8.86 -10.84 14.04
C GLN A 129 -8.45 -10.80 15.52
N GLU A 130 -7.16 -10.66 15.80
CA GLU A 130 -6.63 -10.53 17.16
C GLU A 130 -7.22 -9.30 17.87
N TRP A 131 -7.28 -8.16 17.17
CA TRP A 131 -7.92 -6.97 17.73
C TRP A 131 -9.41 -7.19 18.02
N ALA A 132 -10.16 -7.78 17.08
CA ALA A 132 -11.59 -8.04 17.27
C ALA A 132 -11.86 -8.96 18.47
N ALA A 133 -11.03 -10.00 18.64
CA ALA A 133 -11.12 -10.92 19.77
C ALA A 133 -10.84 -10.21 21.10
N GLY A 134 -9.81 -9.35 21.16
CA GLY A 134 -9.46 -8.60 22.37
C GLY A 134 -10.45 -7.49 22.73
N ALA A 135 -11.02 -6.81 21.73
CA ALA A 135 -11.98 -5.73 21.93
C ALA A 135 -13.41 -6.23 22.23
N GLY A 136 -13.71 -7.51 21.98
CA GLY A 136 -15.07 -8.04 22.08
C GLY A 136 -16.05 -7.46 21.05
N GLN A 137 -15.54 -6.80 20.01
CA GLN A 137 -16.33 -6.11 18.98
C GLN A 137 -15.98 -6.64 17.59
N GLY A 138 -16.91 -7.39 16.99
CA GLY A 138 -16.73 -7.95 15.65
C GLY A 138 -16.95 -6.96 14.50
N ARG A 139 -17.67 -5.85 14.75
CA ARG A 139 -18.07 -4.87 13.72
C ARG A 139 -17.82 -3.40 14.07
N PRO A 140 -16.58 -3.00 14.42
CA PRO A 140 -16.27 -1.61 14.72
C PRO A 140 -16.53 -0.72 13.50
N TYR A 141 -17.19 0.42 13.70
CA TYR A 141 -17.46 1.41 12.64
C TYR A 141 -18.20 0.82 11.41
N GLY A 142 -18.96 -0.25 11.66
CA GLY A 142 -19.69 -1.03 10.66
C GLY A 142 -18.83 -2.03 9.87
N MET A 143 -17.54 -2.16 10.15
CA MET A 143 -16.64 -3.00 9.36
C MET A 143 -16.81 -4.50 9.64
N ASP A 144 -16.93 -5.35 8.62
CA ASP A 144 -16.91 -6.81 8.79
C ASP A 144 -15.47 -7.35 8.88
N LEU A 145 -14.86 -7.26 10.07
CA LEU A 145 -13.45 -7.68 10.26
C LEU A 145 -13.24 -9.18 9.98
N ALA A 146 -14.23 -10.02 10.27
CA ALA A 146 -14.17 -11.45 9.97
C ALA A 146 -14.21 -11.69 8.45
N GLY A 147 -15.08 -10.97 7.74
CA GLY A 147 -15.13 -10.95 6.28
C GLY A 147 -13.81 -10.49 5.65
N LEU A 148 -13.23 -9.39 6.15
CA LEU A 148 -11.95 -8.87 5.68
C LEU A 148 -10.79 -9.84 5.89
N ALA A 149 -10.74 -10.50 7.05
CA ALA A 149 -9.71 -11.50 7.33
C ALA A 149 -9.82 -12.72 6.39
N ARG A 150 -11.05 -13.17 6.11
CA ARG A 150 -11.30 -14.26 5.16
C ARG A 150 -10.88 -13.87 3.75
N TRP A 151 -11.36 -12.72 3.27
CA TRP A 151 -11.00 -12.16 1.96
C TRP A 151 -9.48 -12.06 1.78
N ALA A 152 -8.77 -11.56 2.79
CA ALA A 152 -7.33 -11.39 2.72
C ALA A 152 -6.58 -12.72 2.57
N ARG A 153 -7.02 -13.76 3.29
CA ARG A 153 -6.43 -15.11 3.20
C ARG A 153 -6.72 -15.73 1.83
N GLU A 154 -7.97 -15.68 1.36
CA GLU A 154 -8.37 -16.20 0.04
C GLU A 154 -7.64 -15.51 -1.12
N LEU A 155 -7.46 -14.19 -1.03
CA LEU A 155 -6.70 -13.44 -2.03
C LEU A 155 -5.23 -13.85 -2.00
N ALA A 156 -4.64 -14.01 -0.82
CA ALA A 156 -3.26 -14.43 -0.68
C ALA A 156 -3.03 -15.85 -1.24
N ASP A 157 -3.93 -16.78 -0.97
CA ASP A 157 -3.92 -18.14 -1.53
C ASP A 157 -4.07 -18.10 -3.06
N THR A 158 -4.94 -17.22 -3.57
CA THR A 158 -5.12 -17.04 -5.01
C THR A 158 -3.85 -16.51 -5.68
N VAL A 159 -3.24 -15.47 -5.12
CA VAL A 159 -1.99 -14.87 -5.64
C VAL A 159 -0.86 -15.90 -5.71
N GLU A 160 -0.70 -16.70 -4.66
CA GLU A 160 0.32 -17.75 -4.61
C GLU A 160 0.04 -18.88 -5.61
N ARG A 161 -1.22 -19.31 -5.71
CA ARG A 161 -1.64 -20.37 -6.63
C ARG A 161 -1.49 -19.95 -8.10
N THR A 162 -1.86 -18.72 -8.45
CA THR A 162 -1.84 -18.26 -9.85
C THR A 162 -0.47 -17.74 -10.28
N GLY A 163 0.37 -17.29 -9.35
CA GLY A 163 1.67 -16.70 -9.68
C GLY A 163 1.54 -15.43 -10.54
N ALA A 164 0.42 -14.73 -10.45
CA ALA A 164 0.11 -13.58 -11.30
C ALA A 164 -0.36 -12.37 -10.50
N ALA A 165 -0.05 -11.17 -11.00
CA ALA A 165 -0.56 -9.93 -10.44
C ALA A 165 -2.10 -9.88 -10.55
N VAL A 166 -2.74 -9.27 -9.56
CA VAL A 166 -4.20 -9.16 -9.50
C VAL A 166 -4.68 -7.77 -9.91
N ASP A 167 -5.90 -7.70 -10.46
CA ASP A 167 -6.57 -6.41 -10.62
C ASP A 167 -7.03 -5.90 -9.25
N ALA A 168 -6.50 -4.75 -8.82
CA ALA A 168 -6.77 -4.22 -7.49
C ALA A 168 -8.24 -3.84 -7.28
N ARG A 169 -8.91 -3.33 -8.31
CA ARG A 169 -10.31 -2.88 -8.23
C ARG A 169 -11.25 -4.07 -8.17
N ALA A 170 -11.04 -5.08 -9.01
CA ALA A 170 -11.84 -6.29 -9.05
C ALA A 170 -11.64 -7.17 -7.80
N ARG A 171 -10.50 -7.04 -7.12
CA ARG A 171 -10.22 -7.73 -5.85
C ARG A 171 -10.44 -6.87 -4.61
N ALA A 172 -10.90 -5.63 -4.75
CA ALA A 172 -11.15 -4.75 -3.61
C ALA A 172 -12.20 -5.36 -2.66
N PRO A 173 -11.97 -5.33 -1.34
CA PRO A 173 -12.95 -5.82 -0.38
C PRO A 173 -14.08 -4.80 -0.18
N ARG A 174 -15.20 -5.29 0.35
CA ARG A 174 -16.20 -4.46 1.03
C ARG A 174 -15.84 -4.39 2.51
N LEU A 175 -15.62 -3.19 3.01
CA LEU A 175 -15.29 -2.94 4.41
C LEU A 175 -16.53 -3.12 5.29
N ARG A 176 -17.71 -2.67 4.84
CA ARG A 176 -19.01 -2.76 5.52
C ARG A 176 -19.93 -3.78 4.85
#